data_AF-A0AAX6T8F6-F1
#
_entry.id   AF-A0AAX6T8F6-F1
#
_cell.length_a   1.000
_cell.length_b   1.000
_cell.length_c   1.000
_cell.angle_alpha   90.00
_cell.angle_beta   90.00
_cell.angle_gamma   90.00
#
_symmetry.space_group_name_H-M   'P 1'
#
loop_
_entity.id
_entity.type
_entity.pdbx_description
1 polymer ?
#
loop_
_entity_poly.entity_id
_entity_poly.type
_entity_poly.pdbx_seq_one_letter_code
_entity_poly.pdbx_strand_id
1 'polypeptide(L)'
;MAAEGSGLQRELGPGPKPDALCPEHGQGLGWFCGSERRPVCAACVGPGGRCRGHRVRRAKEHAEELRNKIVDQCERLQLQSAGITKYVAEVLSGKNQRAVSTASAAREVVIQRLSLVRSLCESEEQRLLEQVHGEEERTHQSILTQRAHWAEALQKLNTIRSSLVDMLTHLDDHQLIQKEQEIFERHRGCTN
;
A
#
# COMPACT_ATOMS: atom_id res chain seq x y z
N MET A 1 -13.22 15.82 -8.94
CA MET A 1 -12.19 16.87 -9.07
C MET A 1 -12.27 17.39 -10.49
N ALA A 2 -12.73 18.63 -10.62
CA ALA A 2 -13.06 19.31 -11.87
C ALA A 2 -11.81 19.64 -12.70
N ALA A 3 -11.97 19.63 -14.02
CA ALA A 3 -11.13 20.39 -14.94
C ALA A 3 -12.01 20.82 -16.13
N GLU A 4 -12.80 21.87 -15.89
CA GLU A 4 -13.29 22.76 -16.92
C GLU A 4 -12.16 23.72 -17.35
N GLY A 5 -12.22 24.18 -18.59
CA GLY A 5 -11.37 25.22 -19.15
C GLY A 5 -10.27 24.66 -20.07
N SER A 6 -10.13 25.07 -21.32
CA SER A 6 -10.18 26.47 -21.75
C SER A 6 -10.56 26.58 -23.23
N GLY A 7 -11.37 27.60 -23.52
CA GLY A 7 -11.87 27.93 -24.83
C GLY A 7 -10.75 28.21 -25.84
N LEU A 8 -10.96 27.73 -27.06
CA LEU A 8 -10.28 28.23 -28.24
C LEU A 8 -10.89 29.60 -28.55
N GLN A 9 -10.30 30.66 -28.01
CA GLN A 9 -10.50 32.00 -28.57
C GLN A 9 -10.13 31.96 -30.06
N ARG A 10 -11.14 32.14 -30.93
CA ARG A 10 -10.94 32.53 -32.33
C ARG A 10 -10.37 33.95 -32.32
N GLU A 11 -9.05 34.05 -32.31
CA GLU A 11 -8.34 35.30 -32.54
C GLU A 11 -8.75 35.85 -33.92
N LEU A 12 -9.40 37.00 -33.87
CA LEU A 12 -9.82 37.82 -35.00
C LEU A 12 -8.58 38.15 -35.87
N GLY A 13 -8.70 37.93 -37.18
CA GLY A 13 -7.64 38.26 -38.12
C GLY A 13 -7.21 39.73 -38.02
N PRO A 14 -5.91 40.05 -38.17
CA PRO A 14 -5.48 41.44 -38.17
C PRO A 14 -5.98 42.13 -39.45
N GLY A 15 -6.76 43.21 -39.28
CA GLY A 15 -7.13 44.11 -40.38
C GLY A 15 -5.90 44.66 -41.11
N PRO A 16 -6.08 45.17 -42.35
CA PRO A 16 -4.97 45.62 -43.18
C PRO A 16 -4.21 46.76 -42.49
N LYS A 17 -2.93 46.54 -42.18
CA LYS A 17 -2.06 47.55 -41.57
C LYS A 17 -1.79 48.69 -42.57
N PRO A 18 -1.63 49.95 -42.10
CA PRO A 18 -1.25 51.07 -42.95
C PRO A 18 0.07 50.75 -43.65
N ASP A 19 0.14 51.07 -44.95
CA ASP A 19 1.33 50.81 -45.78
C ASP A 19 2.58 51.36 -45.10
N ALA A 20 3.46 50.46 -44.65
CA ALA A 20 4.67 50.85 -43.94
C ALA A 20 5.57 51.65 -44.90
N LEU A 21 5.82 52.91 -44.56
CA LEU A 21 6.66 53.83 -45.33
C LEU A 21 8.11 53.79 -44.82
N CYS A 22 9.06 54.05 -45.71
CA CYS A 22 10.47 54.14 -45.38
C CYS A 22 10.74 55.41 -44.55
N PRO A 23 11.38 55.30 -43.37
CA PRO A 23 11.64 56.46 -42.52
C PRO A 23 12.64 57.47 -43.14
N GLU A 24 13.51 57.01 -44.05
CA GLU A 24 14.51 57.87 -44.71
C GLU A 24 13.95 58.58 -45.96
N HIS A 25 12.96 58.00 -46.64
CA HIS A 25 12.52 58.48 -47.98
C HIS A 25 11.00 58.67 -48.12
N GLY A 26 10.20 58.31 -47.12
CA GLY A 26 8.73 58.42 -47.14
C GLY A 26 8.02 57.52 -48.16
N GLN A 27 8.74 56.62 -48.84
CA GLN A 27 8.21 55.73 -49.88
C GLN A 27 7.82 54.35 -49.35
N GLY A 28 6.86 53.68 -49.99
CA GLY A 28 6.40 52.34 -49.61
C GLY A 28 7.50 51.28 -49.61
N LEU A 29 7.50 50.43 -48.58
CA LEU A 29 8.49 49.36 -48.37
C LEU A 29 8.20 48.10 -49.21
N GLY A 30 8.27 48.24 -50.54
CA GLY A 30 7.96 47.15 -51.48
C GLY A 30 9.06 46.10 -51.71
N TRP A 31 10.25 46.28 -51.13
CA TRP A 31 11.43 45.45 -51.37
C TRP A 31 11.98 44.88 -50.06
N PHE A 32 12.70 43.77 -50.11
CA PHE A 32 13.40 43.18 -48.97
C PHE A 32 14.88 43.02 -49.29
N CYS A 33 15.73 43.59 -48.45
CA CYS A 33 17.18 43.46 -48.54
C CYS A 33 17.65 42.25 -47.73
N GLY A 34 18.18 41.23 -48.41
CA GLY A 34 18.67 40.00 -47.78
C GLY A 34 19.93 40.20 -46.93
N SER A 35 20.80 41.15 -47.29
CA SER A 35 22.01 41.49 -46.54
C SER A 35 21.67 42.15 -45.20
N GLU A 36 20.71 43.07 -45.20
CA GLU A 36 20.28 43.85 -44.03
C GLU A 36 19.09 43.20 -43.29
N ARG A 37 18.55 42.10 -43.83
CA ARG A 37 17.35 41.38 -43.35
C ARG A 37 16.16 42.28 -42.99
N ARG A 38 15.92 43.33 -43.78
CA ARG A 38 14.85 44.31 -43.53
C ARG A 38 14.14 44.74 -44.80
N PRO A 39 12.86 45.16 -44.71
CA PRO A 39 12.15 45.75 -45.83
C PRO A 39 12.70 47.15 -46.15
N VAL A 40 12.77 47.50 -47.44
CA VAL A 40 13.33 48.75 -47.97
C VAL A 40 12.44 49.31 -49.09
N CYS A 41 12.51 50.62 -49.36
CA CYS A 41 11.77 51.27 -50.46
C CYS A 41 12.61 51.33 -51.75
N ALA A 42 12.01 51.79 -52.85
CA ALA A 42 12.68 51.88 -54.15
C ALA A 42 13.92 52.80 -54.12
N ALA A 43 13.86 53.94 -53.42
CA ALA A 43 15.00 54.86 -53.28
C ALA A 43 16.20 54.22 -52.55
N CYS A 44 15.96 53.35 -51.56
CA CYS A 44 17.04 52.63 -50.86
C CYS A 44 17.80 51.65 -51.77
N VAL A 45 17.14 51.13 -52.82
CA VAL A 45 17.70 50.15 -53.77
C VAL A 45 18.29 50.83 -55.00
N GLY A 46 17.77 52.00 -55.36
CA GLY A 46 18.16 52.78 -56.53
C GLY A 46 19.57 53.40 -56.46
N PRO A 47 19.96 54.15 -57.50
CA PRO A 47 21.27 54.80 -57.58
C PRO A 47 21.49 55.75 -56.39
N GLY A 48 22.57 55.56 -55.63
CA GLY A 48 22.88 56.35 -54.43
C GLY A 48 22.23 55.84 -53.13
N GLY A 49 21.38 54.81 -53.20
CA GLY A 49 20.73 54.21 -52.04
C GLY A 49 21.66 53.28 -51.23
N ARG A 50 21.38 53.16 -49.93
CA ARG A 50 22.17 52.36 -48.97
C ARG A 50 22.24 50.86 -49.31
N CYS A 51 21.27 50.33 -50.08
CA CYS A 51 21.22 48.91 -50.44
C CYS A 51 21.69 48.64 -51.88
N ARG A 52 22.44 49.56 -52.48
CA ARG A 52 23.02 49.38 -53.82
C ARG A 52 23.98 48.18 -53.81
N GLY A 53 23.76 47.24 -54.74
CA GLY A 53 24.57 46.03 -54.85
C GLY A 53 24.26 44.92 -53.84
N HIS A 54 23.29 45.13 -52.94
CA HIS A 54 22.81 44.07 -52.04
C HIS A 54 21.87 43.10 -52.77
N ARG A 55 21.68 41.90 -52.21
CA ARG A 55 20.66 40.95 -52.69
C ARG A 55 19.28 41.46 -52.27
N VAL A 56 18.60 42.16 -53.18
CA VAL A 56 17.25 42.70 -52.96
C VAL A 56 16.24 41.95 -53.81
N ARG A 57 15.06 41.67 -53.23
CA ARG A 57 13.93 41.02 -53.90
C ARG A 57 12.62 41.66 -53.50
N ARG A 58 11.50 41.34 -54.16
CA ARG A 58 10.19 41.90 -53.79
C ARG A 58 9.82 41.44 -52.38
N ALA A 59 9.35 42.37 -51.55
CA ALA A 59 8.94 42.05 -50.18
C ALA A 59 7.80 41.02 -50.16
N LYS A 60 6.89 41.09 -51.15
CA LYS A 60 5.79 40.15 -51.33
C LYS A 60 6.28 38.70 -51.52
N GLU A 61 7.19 38.48 -52.47
CA GLU A 61 7.78 37.17 -52.77
C GLU A 61 8.52 36.61 -51.54
N HIS A 62 9.31 37.45 -50.85
CA HIS A 62 9.98 37.00 -49.63
C HIS A 62 8.99 36.62 -48.51
N ALA A 63 7.93 37.41 -48.35
CA ALA A 63 6.90 37.13 -47.36
C ALA A 63 6.11 35.85 -47.69
N GLU A 64 5.88 35.55 -48.97
CA GLU A 64 5.29 34.27 -49.42
C GLU A 64 6.17 33.08 -49.05
N GLU A 65 7.47 33.15 -49.35
CA GLU A 65 8.42 32.10 -48.94
C GLU A 65 8.49 31.92 -47.42
N LEU A 66 8.48 33.02 -46.66
CA LEU A 66 8.51 32.97 -45.21
C LEU A 66 7.22 32.35 -44.65
N ARG A 67 6.06 32.71 -45.19
CA ARG A 67 4.78 32.09 -44.83
C ARG A 67 4.81 30.58 -45.08
N ASN A 68 5.29 30.14 -46.24
CA ASN A 68 5.41 28.70 -46.55
C ASN A 68 6.31 27.99 -45.54
N LYS A 69 7.48 28.56 -45.19
CA LYS A 69 8.37 27.99 -44.17
C LYS A 69 7.72 27.91 -42.79
N ILE A 70 6.91 28.89 -42.42
CA ILE A 70 6.17 28.89 -41.15
C ILE A 70 5.09 27.80 -41.17
N VAL A 71 4.36 27.65 -42.28
CA VAL A 71 3.38 26.56 -42.44
C VAL A 71 4.06 25.20 -42.27
N ASP A 72 5.19 24.95 -42.95
CA ASP A 72 5.94 23.69 -42.80
C ASP A 72 6.40 23.44 -41.35
N GLN A 73 6.75 24.50 -40.62
CA GLN A 73 7.12 24.40 -39.20
C GLN A 73 5.91 24.07 -38.33
N CYS A 74 4.76 24.71 -38.57
CA CYS A 74 3.52 24.44 -37.87
C CYS A 74 3.07 23.00 -38.07
N GLU A 75 3.12 22.48 -39.30
CA GLU A 75 2.76 21.09 -39.60
C GLU A 75 3.65 20.08 -38.84
N ARG A 76 4.97 20.33 -38.81
CA ARG A 76 5.91 19.49 -38.03
C ARG A 76 5.59 19.52 -36.53
N LEU A 77 5.33 20.70 -35.97
CA LEU A 77 4.99 20.84 -34.56
C LEU A 77 3.65 20.16 -34.24
N GLN A 78 2.68 20.25 -35.15
CA GLN A 78 1.38 19.59 -35.00
C GLN A 78 1.53 18.06 -34.98
N LEU A 79 2.36 17.49 -35.87
CA LEU A 79 2.67 16.07 -35.89
C LEU A 79 3.36 15.61 -34.59
N GLN A 80 4.33 16.39 -34.10
CA GLN A 80 5.01 16.09 -32.83
C GLN A 80 4.05 16.14 -31.64
N SER A 81 3.18 17.16 -31.58
CA SER A 81 2.16 17.31 -30.54
C SER A 81 1.18 16.14 -30.54
N ALA A 82 0.71 15.73 -31.73
CA ALA A 82 -0.15 14.56 -31.87
C ALA A 82 0.54 13.26 -31.42
N GLY A 83 1.82 13.09 -31.76
CA GLY A 83 2.63 11.95 -31.32
C GLY A 83 2.79 11.88 -29.80
N ILE A 84 3.09 13.01 -29.15
CA ILE A 84 3.18 13.10 -27.69
C ILE A 84 1.83 12.77 -27.05
N THR A 85 0.75 13.37 -27.55
CA THR A 85 -0.61 13.14 -27.03
C THR A 85 -0.98 11.65 -27.11
N LYS A 86 -0.70 11.01 -28.24
CA LYS A 86 -0.92 9.57 -28.43
C LYS A 86 -0.09 8.73 -27.46
N TYR A 87 1.20 9.03 -27.31
CA TYR A 87 2.08 8.29 -26.42
C TYR A 87 1.62 8.38 -24.95
N VAL A 88 1.21 9.57 -24.51
CA VAL A 88 0.67 9.77 -23.16
C VAL A 88 -0.63 8.98 -22.98
N ALA A 89 -1.55 9.11 -23.93
CA ALA A 89 -2.89 8.51 -23.85
C ALA A 89 -2.88 6.99 -23.93
N GLU A 90 -1.97 6.38 -24.69
CA GLU A 90 -1.97 4.93 -24.94
C GLU A 90 -0.87 4.19 -24.15
N VAL A 91 0.37 4.71 -24.20
CA VAL A 91 1.52 3.99 -23.66
C VAL A 91 1.68 4.24 -22.16
N LEU A 92 1.64 5.50 -21.74
CA LEU A 92 1.83 5.84 -20.32
C LEU A 92 0.63 5.41 -19.47
N SER A 93 -0.59 5.63 -19.96
CA SER A 93 -1.81 5.14 -19.30
C SER A 93 -1.78 3.61 -19.12
N GLY A 94 -1.43 2.87 -20.18
CA GLY A 94 -1.34 1.41 -20.15
C GLY A 94 -0.23 0.91 -19.21
N LYS A 95 0.92 1.58 -19.16
CA LYS A 95 1.99 1.28 -18.20
C LYS A 95 1.52 1.52 -16.76
N ASN A 96 0.86 2.64 -16.50
CA ASN A 96 0.34 2.97 -15.18
C ASN A 96 -0.70 1.94 -14.72
N GLN A 97 -1.66 1.60 -15.59
CA GLN A 97 -2.69 0.60 -15.28
C GLN A 97 -2.08 -0.76 -14.97
N ARG A 98 -1.09 -1.22 -15.76
CA ARG A 98 -0.39 -2.48 -15.47
C ARG A 98 0.33 -2.44 -14.14
N ALA A 99 1.05 -1.36 -13.85
CA ALA A 99 1.75 -1.21 -12.57
C ALA A 99 0.79 -1.28 -11.38
N VAL A 100 -0.35 -0.58 -11.45
CA VAL A 100 -1.39 -0.61 -10.43
C VAL A 100 -1.98 -2.02 -10.30
N SER A 101 -2.32 -2.68 -11.40
CA SER A 101 -2.87 -4.05 -11.37
C SER A 101 -1.89 -5.06 -10.77
N THR A 102 -0.61 -5.00 -11.14
CA THR A 102 0.42 -5.87 -10.56
C THR A 102 0.64 -5.60 -9.07
N ALA A 103 0.69 -4.33 -8.66
CA ALA A 103 0.84 -3.97 -7.25
C ALA A 103 -0.35 -4.44 -6.41
N SER A 104 -1.58 -4.27 -6.91
CA SER A 104 -2.79 -4.74 -6.24
C SER A 104 -2.82 -6.27 -6.11
N ALA A 105 -2.44 -7.00 -7.16
CA ALA A 105 -2.34 -8.46 -7.10
C ALA A 105 -1.29 -8.92 -6.08
N ALA A 106 -0.11 -8.29 -6.07
CA ALA A 106 0.93 -8.61 -5.10
C ALA A 106 0.48 -8.33 -3.66
N ARG A 107 -0.21 -7.21 -3.43
CA ARG A 107 -0.80 -6.87 -2.12
C ARG A 107 -1.78 -7.93 -1.66
N GLU A 108 -2.66 -8.39 -2.55
CA GLU A 108 -3.67 -9.40 -2.22
C GLU A 108 -3.02 -10.74 -1.84
N VAL A 109 -1.99 -11.16 -2.58
CA VAL A 109 -1.21 -12.37 -2.24
C VAL A 109 -0.59 -12.27 -0.84
N VAL A 110 -0.02 -11.10 -0.49
CA VAL A 110 0.55 -10.88 0.84
C VAL A 110 -0.53 -10.99 1.92
N ILE A 111 -1.68 -10.35 1.71
CA ILE A 111 -2.80 -10.41 2.65
C ILE A 111 -3.26 -11.85 2.85
N GLN A 112 -3.52 -12.59 1.76
CA GLN A 112 -3.99 -13.97 1.84
C GLN A 112 -3.00 -14.88 2.59
N ARG A 113 -1.70 -14.76 2.29
CA ARG A 113 -0.67 -15.57 2.96
C ARG A 113 -0.56 -15.25 4.45
N LEU A 114 -0.60 -13.96 4.82
CA LEU A 114 -0.52 -13.56 6.23
C LEU A 114 -1.79 -13.94 7.00
N SER A 115 -2.96 -13.85 6.37
CA SER A 115 -4.22 -14.33 6.95
C SER A 115 -4.19 -15.84 7.21
N LEU A 116 -3.64 -16.62 6.28
CA LEU A 116 -3.46 -18.06 6.47
C LEU A 116 -2.54 -18.36 7.67
N VAL A 117 -1.36 -17.72 7.73
CA VAL A 117 -0.44 -17.88 8.86
C VAL A 117 -1.12 -17.55 10.18
N ARG A 118 -1.88 -16.45 10.23
CA ARG A 118 -2.65 -16.07 11.43
C ARG A 118 -3.63 -17.17 11.84
N SER A 119 -4.44 -17.68 10.92
CA SER A 119 -5.41 -18.74 11.24
C SER A 119 -4.76 -20.03 11.74
N LEU A 120 -3.58 -20.38 11.22
CA LEU A 120 -2.82 -21.55 11.69
C LEU A 120 -2.27 -21.32 13.10
N CYS A 121 -1.76 -20.13 13.38
CA CYS A 121 -1.30 -19.75 14.72
C CYS A 121 -2.46 -19.78 15.73
N GLU A 122 -3.61 -19.18 15.41
CA GLU A 122 -4.80 -19.18 16.27
C GLU A 122 -5.30 -20.61 16.53
N SER A 123 -5.29 -21.47 15.51
CA SER A 123 -5.70 -22.88 15.65
C SER A 123 -4.74 -23.68 16.54
N GLU A 124 -3.43 -23.50 16.36
CA GLU A 124 -2.42 -24.16 17.19
C GLU A 124 -2.43 -23.65 18.64
N GLU A 125 -2.64 -22.35 18.84
CA GLU A 125 -2.82 -21.77 20.17
C GLU A 125 -4.00 -22.43 20.89
N GLN A 126 -5.17 -22.49 20.24
CA GLN A 126 -6.36 -23.11 20.81
C GLN A 126 -6.12 -24.60 21.12
N ARG A 127 -5.47 -25.35 20.21
CA ARG A 127 -5.12 -26.76 20.42
C ARG A 127 -4.21 -26.95 21.64
N LEU A 128 -3.22 -26.08 21.82
CA LEU A 128 -2.30 -26.14 22.96
C LEU A 128 -3.01 -25.79 24.27
N LEU A 129 -3.88 -24.77 24.28
CA LEU A 129 -4.67 -24.40 25.45
C LEU A 129 -5.59 -25.54 25.90
N GLU A 130 -6.24 -26.23 24.96
CA GLU A 130 -7.07 -27.41 25.26
C GLU A 130 -6.26 -28.55 25.87
N GLN A 131 -5.03 -28.77 25.38
CA GLN A 131 -4.13 -29.77 25.96
C GLN A 131 -3.73 -29.44 27.40
N VAL A 132 -3.38 -28.17 27.66
CA VAL A 132 -3.03 -27.70 29.00
C VAL A 132 -4.21 -27.85 29.94
N HIS A 133 -5.40 -27.41 29.52
CA HIS A 133 -6.61 -27.53 30.33
C HIS A 133 -6.97 -28.99 30.63
N GLY A 134 -6.84 -29.88 29.64
CA GLY A 134 -7.07 -31.30 29.84
C GLY A 134 -6.08 -31.96 30.81
N GLU A 135 -4.81 -31.51 30.84
CA GLU A 135 -3.82 -31.98 31.82
C GLU A 135 -4.10 -31.45 33.22
N GLU A 136 -4.48 -30.18 33.32
CA GLU A 136 -4.87 -29.53 34.57
C GLU A 136 -6.04 -30.29 35.21
N GLU A 137 -7.11 -30.55 34.45
CA GLU A 137 -8.29 -31.27 34.96
C GLU A 137 -7.96 -32.70 35.37
N ARG A 138 -7.16 -33.42 34.57
CA ARG A 138 -6.72 -34.78 34.93
C ARG A 138 -5.91 -34.81 36.23
N THR A 139 -4.97 -33.87 36.38
CA THR A 139 -4.16 -33.75 37.58
C THR A 139 -5.01 -33.37 38.79
N HIS A 140 -5.91 -32.39 38.62
CA HIS A 140 -6.83 -31.95 39.65
C HIS A 140 -7.71 -33.10 40.16
N GLN A 141 -8.32 -33.84 39.26
CA GLN A 141 -9.18 -34.96 39.59
C GLN A 141 -8.42 -36.11 40.27
N SER A 142 -7.19 -36.37 39.85
CA SER A 142 -6.30 -37.33 40.51
C SER A 142 -6.03 -36.93 41.97
N ILE A 143 -5.68 -35.66 42.20
CA ILE A 143 -5.44 -35.12 43.54
C ILE A 143 -6.69 -35.23 44.41
N LEU A 144 -7.87 -34.85 43.91
CA LEU A 144 -9.12 -34.96 44.66
C LEU A 144 -9.42 -36.41 45.07
N THR A 145 -9.21 -37.35 44.14
CA THR A 145 -9.41 -38.78 44.39
C THR A 145 -8.44 -39.28 45.47
N GLN A 146 -7.16 -38.90 45.39
CA GLN A 146 -6.18 -39.24 46.41
C GLN A 146 -6.51 -38.63 47.77
N ARG A 147 -6.95 -37.37 47.82
CA ARG A 147 -7.35 -36.72 49.08
C ARG A 147 -8.53 -37.43 49.73
N ALA A 148 -9.53 -37.83 48.96
CA ALA A 148 -10.67 -38.59 49.46
C ALA A 148 -10.22 -39.95 50.03
N HIS A 149 -9.39 -40.69 49.28
CA HIS A 149 -8.81 -41.96 49.72
C HIS A 149 -8.04 -41.83 51.04
N TRP A 150 -7.14 -40.84 51.14
CA TRP A 150 -6.34 -40.63 52.35
C TRP A 150 -7.17 -40.10 53.52
N ALA A 151 -8.21 -39.31 53.28
CA ALA A 151 -9.14 -38.89 54.33
C ALA A 151 -9.90 -40.08 54.92
N GLU A 152 -10.33 -41.02 54.08
CA GLU A 152 -10.99 -42.25 54.53
C GLU A 152 -10.03 -43.14 55.34
N ALA A 153 -8.80 -43.33 54.86
CA ALA A 153 -7.77 -44.08 55.59
C ALA A 153 -7.48 -43.45 56.97
N LEU A 154 -7.36 -42.13 57.03
CA LEU A 154 -7.18 -41.40 58.29
C LEU A 154 -8.38 -41.58 59.23
N GLN A 155 -9.61 -41.53 58.71
CA GLN A 155 -10.80 -41.74 59.50
C GLN A 155 -10.84 -43.15 60.10
N LYS A 156 -10.49 -44.19 59.31
CA LYS A 156 -10.38 -45.57 59.79
C LYS A 156 -9.39 -45.70 60.94
N LEU A 157 -8.19 -45.11 60.80
CA LEU A 157 -7.18 -45.10 61.86
C LEU A 157 -7.67 -44.38 63.12
N ASN A 158 -8.34 -43.23 62.96
CA ASN A 158 -8.91 -42.49 64.09
C ASN A 158 -9.99 -43.30 64.82
N THR A 159 -10.87 -44.01 64.11
CA THR A 159 -11.88 -44.88 64.70
C THR A 159 -11.25 -46.03 65.49
N ILE A 160 -10.23 -46.69 64.95
CA ILE A 160 -9.50 -47.77 65.65
C ILE A 160 -8.85 -47.22 66.92
N ARG A 161 -8.13 -46.09 66.80
CA ARG A 161 -7.50 -45.43 67.95
C ARG A 161 -8.52 -45.07 69.03
N SER A 162 -9.65 -44.47 68.67
CA SER A 162 -10.70 -44.11 69.62
C SER A 162 -11.28 -45.34 70.33
N SER A 163 -11.51 -46.44 69.60
CA SER A 163 -11.96 -47.71 70.20
C SER A 163 -10.93 -48.29 71.17
N LEU A 164 -9.64 -48.25 70.82
CA LEU A 164 -8.57 -48.69 71.73
C LEU A 164 -8.53 -47.85 73.01
N VAL A 165 -8.60 -46.52 72.87
CA VAL A 165 -8.61 -45.61 74.01
C VAL A 165 -9.81 -45.88 74.90
N ASP A 166 -11.01 -46.05 74.33
CA ASP A 166 -12.24 -46.38 75.06
C ASP A 166 -12.11 -47.69 75.86
N MET A 167 -11.54 -48.74 75.24
CA MET A 167 -11.26 -50.00 75.92
C MET A 167 -10.24 -49.83 77.06
N LEU A 168 -9.19 -49.03 76.86
CA LEU A 168 -8.19 -48.74 77.91
C LEU A 168 -8.76 -47.92 79.07
N THR A 169 -9.75 -47.05 78.82
CA THR A 169 -10.32 -46.19 79.86
C THR A 169 -11.45 -46.84 80.65
N HIS A 170 -12.15 -47.81 80.07
CA HIS A 170 -13.41 -48.32 80.64
C HIS A 170 -13.42 -49.83 80.96
N LEU A 171 -12.53 -50.64 80.40
CA LEU A 171 -12.44 -52.06 80.76
C LEU A 171 -11.51 -52.27 81.96
N ASP A 172 -11.86 -53.24 82.82
CA ASP A 172 -10.95 -53.73 83.85
C ASP A 172 -9.90 -54.71 83.27
N ASP A 173 -8.84 -54.96 84.03
CA ASP A 173 -7.69 -55.76 83.60
C ASP A 173 -8.08 -57.18 83.15
N HIS A 174 -9.06 -57.81 83.80
CA HIS A 174 -9.49 -59.17 83.45
C HIS A 174 -10.27 -59.18 82.12
N GLN A 175 -11.14 -58.18 81.90
CA GLN A 175 -11.89 -58.03 80.64
C GLN A 175 -10.97 -57.67 79.47
N LEU A 176 -9.93 -56.86 79.71
CA LEU A 176 -8.96 -56.47 78.69
C LEU A 176 -8.14 -57.68 78.21
N ILE A 177 -7.69 -58.54 79.13
CA ILE A 177 -6.95 -59.77 78.83
C ILE A 177 -7.82 -60.74 78.01
N GLN A 178 -9.11 -60.86 78.33
CA GLN A 178 -10.02 -61.72 77.55
C GLN A 178 -10.20 -61.25 76.10
N LYS A 179 -10.02 -59.95 75.82
CA LYS A 179 -10.15 -59.36 74.48
C LYS A 179 -8.83 -59.21 73.72
N GLU A 180 -7.71 -59.69 74.27
CA GLU A 180 -6.37 -59.55 73.68
C GLU A 180 -6.31 -59.99 72.21
N GLN A 181 -6.82 -61.18 71.87
CA GLN A 181 -6.82 -61.70 70.50
C GLN A 181 -7.63 -60.81 69.53
N GLU A 182 -8.80 -60.32 69.96
CA GLU A 182 -9.68 -59.44 69.17
C GLU A 182 -9.01 -58.08 68.90
N ILE A 183 -8.24 -57.57 69.87
CA ILE A 183 -7.51 -56.30 69.76
C ILE A 183 -6.40 -56.42 68.71
N PHE A 184 -5.59 -57.47 68.76
CA PHE A 184 -4.43 -57.62 67.87
C PHE A 184 -4.81 -58.06 66.43
N GLU A 185 -5.89 -58.81 66.24
CA GLU A 185 -6.36 -59.19 64.90
C GLU A 185 -6.89 -57.99 64.09
N ARG A 186 -7.60 -57.05 64.73
CA ARG A 186 -8.06 -55.81 64.06
C ARG A 186 -6.91 -54.90 63.61
N HIS A 187 -5.73 -55.02 64.23
CA HIS A 187 -4.57 -54.17 63.92
C HIS A 187 -3.73 -54.67 62.74
N ARG A 188 -3.71 -55.99 62.46
CA ARG A 188 -2.96 -56.52 61.31
C ARG A 188 -3.48 -56.02 59.96
N GLY A 189 -4.77 -55.72 59.85
CA GLY A 189 -5.41 -55.28 58.61
C GLY A 189 -5.04 -53.86 58.14
N CYS A 190 -4.31 -53.07 58.94
CA CYS A 190 -3.99 -51.67 58.64
C CYS A 190 -2.52 -51.40 58.26
N THR A 191 -1.70 -52.45 58.10
CA THR A 191 -0.25 -52.34 57.84
C THR A 191 0.17 -52.73 56.42
N ASN A 192 -0.78 -52.99 55.51
CA ASN A 192 -0.54 -53.22 54.08
C ASN A 192 -1.12 -52.09 53.23
#